data_AF-A0A963YNL5-F1
#
_entry.id   AF-A0A963YNL5-F1
#
_cell.length_a   1.000
_cell.length_b   1.000
_cell.length_c   1.000
_cell.angle_alpha   90.00
_cell.angle_beta   90.00
_cell.angle_gamma   90.00
#
_symmetry.space_group_name_H-M   'P 1'
#
loop_
_entity.id
_entity.type
_entity.pdbx_description
1 polymer ?
#
loop_
_entity_poly.entity_id
_entity_poly.type
_entity_poly.pdbx_seq_one_letter_code
_entity_poly.pdbx_strand_id
1 'polypeptide(L)'
;MGSLSIWHWLIVIVVLLLLFGSGKVSHLMGDFAKGIKSFKKNMAEDDDASMAADGKKQSTLSAPSPDATAAKRETTSVHSQG
;
A
#
# COMPACT_ATOMS: atom_id res chain seq x y z
N MET A 1 7.56 19.89 41.26
CA MET A 1 7.86 18.50 40.86
C MET A 1 7.39 18.31 39.41
N GLY A 2 8.12 18.89 38.46
CA GLY A 2 7.77 18.92 37.03
C GLY A 2 8.16 17.62 36.35
N SER A 3 7.59 16.52 36.82
CA SER A 3 7.78 15.21 36.25
C SER A 3 7.28 15.21 34.80
N LEU A 4 8.22 15.00 33.88
CA LEU A 4 8.01 14.61 32.48
C LEU A 4 7.70 15.75 31.50
N SER A 5 8.59 16.74 31.41
CA SER A 5 8.66 17.66 30.25
C SER A 5 8.59 16.88 28.94
N ILE A 6 7.89 17.43 27.93
CA ILE A 6 7.85 16.93 26.54
C ILE A 6 9.25 16.57 26.01
N TRP A 7 10.28 17.30 26.45
CA TRP A 7 11.68 17.02 26.14
C TRP A 7 12.14 15.62 26.56
N HIS A 8 11.73 15.12 27.73
CA HIS A 8 12.08 13.77 28.17
C HIS A 8 11.50 12.70 27.25
N TRP A 9 10.22 12.84 26.87
CA TRP A 9 9.56 11.91 25.96
C TRP A 9 10.23 11.88 24.57
N LEU A 10 10.73 13.01 24.08
CA LEU A 10 11.48 13.07 22.82
C LEU A 10 12.78 12.25 22.91
N ILE A 11 13.55 12.41 24.00
CA ILE A 11 14.76 11.61 24.23
C ILE A 11 14.44 10.11 24.31
N VAL A 12 13.36 9.73 25.02
CA VAL A 12 12.99 8.32 25.19
C VAL A 12 12.62 7.68 23.85
N ILE A 13 11.86 8.38 23.01
CA ILE A 13 11.50 7.90 21.66
C ILE A 13 12.76 7.67 20.82
N VAL A 14 13.72 8.60 20.86
CA VAL A 14 14.99 8.47 20.14
C VAL A 14 15.74 7.22 20.61
N VAL A 15 15.89 7.03 21.93
CA VAL A 15 16.59 5.85 22.47
C VAL A 15 15.90 4.54 22.07
N LEU A 16 14.56 4.48 22.12
CA LEU A 16 13.80 3.31 21.67
C LEU A 16 13.99 3.04 20.17
N LEU A 17 13.99 4.07 19.32
CA LEU A 17 14.25 3.95 17.88
C LEU A 17 15.66 3.41 17.60
N LEU A 18 16.67 3.81 18.39
CA LEU A 18 18.02 3.26 18.26
C LEU A 18 18.10 1.78 18.70
N LEU A 19 17.39 1.39 19.77
CA LEU A 19 17.36 0.00 20.24
C LEU A 19 16.61 -0.94 19.29
N PHE A 20 15.47 -0.49 18.78
CA PHE A 20 14.61 -1.29 17.90
C PHE A 20 15.02 -1.20 16.42
N GLY A 21 15.75 -0.15 16.05
CA GLY A 21 16.16 0.16 14.68
C GLY A 21 15.01 0.74 13.84
N SER A 22 15.35 1.59 12.87
CA SER A 22 14.38 2.27 12.00
C SER A 22 13.57 1.31 11.10
N GLY A 23 14.13 0.16 10.72
CA GLY A 23 13.49 -0.80 9.82
C GLY A 23 12.22 -1.44 10.39
N LYS A 24 12.25 -1.88 11.65
CA LYS A 24 11.09 -2.51 12.31
C LYS A 24 10.03 -1.49 12.70
N VAL A 25 10.45 -0.33 13.18
CA VAL A 25 9.52 0.75 13.58
C VAL A 25 8.81 1.33 12.35
N SER A 26 9.48 1.52 11.23
CA SER A 26 8.86 2.05 10.00
C SER A 26 7.80 1.09 9.42
N HIS A 27 8.07 -0.22 9.41
CA HIS A 27 7.10 -1.21 8.95
C HIS A 27 5.87 -1.27 9.86
N LEU A 28 6.07 -1.35 11.18
CA LEU A 28 4.98 -1.41 12.16
C LEU A 28 4.18 -0.10 12.21
N MET A 29 4.86 1.05 12.15
CA MET A 29 4.22 2.37 12.10
C MET A 29 3.41 2.55 10.81
N GLY A 30 3.85 1.97 9.69
CA GLY A 30 3.11 1.97 8.42
C GLY A 30 1.76 1.25 8.53
N ASP A 31 1.75 0.02 9.07
CA ASP A 31 0.52 -0.73 9.31
C ASP A 31 -0.38 -0.07 10.35
N PHE A 32 0.20 0.44 11.43
CA PHE A 32 -0.53 1.15 12.48
C PHE A 32 -1.17 2.45 11.96
N ALA A 33 -0.44 3.23 11.15
CA ALA A 33 -0.94 4.43 10.50
C ALA A 33 -2.06 4.13 9.50
N LYS A 34 -1.99 3.01 8.78
CA LYS A 34 -3.05 2.57 7.86
C LYS A 34 -4.33 2.19 8.61
N GLY A 35 -4.20 1.56 9.78
CA GLY A 35 -5.32 1.26 10.69
C GLY A 35 -5.98 2.53 11.23
N ILE A 36 -5.19 3.47 11.77
CA ILE A 36 -5.70 4.74 12.30
C ILE A 36 -6.29 5.61 11.18
N LYS A 37 -5.68 5.66 9.99
CA LYS A 37 -6.20 6.41 8.84
C LYS A 37 -7.53 5.84 8.37
N SER A 38 -7.68 4.52 8.35
CA SER A 38 -8.96 3.87 8.02
C SER A 38 -10.02 4.15 9.08
N PHE A 39 -9.66 4.13 10.37
CA PHE A 39 -10.57 4.48 11.46
C PHE A 39 -11.04 5.94 11.36
N LYS A 40 -10.10 6.88 11.14
CA LYS A 40 -10.43 8.29 10.96
C LYS A 40 -11.25 8.54 9.70
N LYS A 41 -10.94 7.85 8.59
CA LYS A 41 -11.73 7.96 7.36
C LYS A 41 -13.15 7.45 7.58
N ASN A 42 -13.33 6.29 8.21
CA ASN A 42 -14.66 5.76 8.51
C ASN A 42 -15.46 6.65 9.49
N MET A 43 -14.81 7.32 10.46
CA MET A 43 -15.50 8.29 11.32
C MET A 43 -15.77 9.64 10.62
N ALA A 44 -14.99 10.00 9.59
CA ALA A 44 -15.18 11.23 8.83
C ALA A 44 -16.13 11.07 7.64
N GLU A 45 -16.31 9.85 7.11
CA GLU A 45 -17.30 9.57 6.05
C GLU A 45 -18.75 9.62 6.57
N ASP A 46 -18.95 9.62 7.89
CA ASP A 46 -20.26 9.91 8.51
C ASP A 46 -20.63 11.41 8.40
N ASP A 47 -19.63 12.29 8.20
CA ASP A 47 -19.80 13.76 8.16
C ASP A 47 -19.65 14.37 6.74
N ASP A 48 -18.71 13.90 5.90
CA ASP A 48 -18.50 14.51 4.57
C ASP A 48 -17.95 13.49 3.54
N ALA A 49 -18.83 13.03 2.65
CA ALA A 49 -18.49 12.12 1.55
C ALA A 49 -17.78 12.85 0.39
N SER A 50 -16.49 13.17 0.53
CA SER A 50 -15.51 13.28 -0.58
C SER A 50 -14.17 13.82 -0.07
N MET A 51 -13.11 13.00 -0.05
CA MET A 51 -11.84 13.31 -0.71
C MET A 51 -10.73 12.28 -0.42
N ALA A 52 -10.00 12.00 -1.50
CA ALA A 52 -8.60 11.58 -1.56
C ALA A 52 -8.26 10.12 -1.23
N ALA A 53 -8.20 9.34 -2.32
CA ALA A 53 -7.17 8.34 -2.54
C ALA A 53 -5.78 8.83 -2.13
N ASP A 54 -4.99 7.99 -1.46
CA ASP A 54 -3.60 7.78 -1.88
C ASP A 54 -3.11 6.40 -1.45
N GLY A 55 -2.80 5.61 -2.46
CA GLY A 55 -2.37 4.22 -2.38
C GLY A 55 -1.90 3.82 -3.77
N LYS A 56 -0.98 4.59 -4.35
CA LYS A 56 -0.31 4.18 -5.59
C LYS A 56 1.14 3.80 -5.34
N LYS A 57 1.42 2.55 -5.73
CA LYS A 57 2.70 1.91 -6.04
C LYS A 57 3.61 1.55 -4.85
N GLN A 58 3.90 0.26 -4.67
CA GLN A 58 5.02 -0.39 -5.38
C GLN A 58 5.32 -1.80 -4.84
N SER A 59 4.89 -2.82 -5.57
CA SER A 59 5.64 -4.09 -5.76
C SER A 59 4.96 -4.92 -6.84
N THR A 60 4.96 -4.40 -8.07
CA THR A 60 4.89 -5.24 -9.27
C THR A 60 6.31 -5.29 -9.82
N LEU A 61 7.10 -6.23 -9.32
CA LEU A 61 8.35 -6.64 -9.94
C LEU A 61 8.17 -8.10 -10.39
N SER A 62 7.71 -8.29 -11.63
CA SER A 62 8.18 -9.30 -12.59
C SER A 62 7.22 -9.41 -13.79
N ALA A 63 7.70 -8.89 -14.92
CA ALA A 63 7.34 -9.03 -16.34
C ALA A 63 6.00 -9.68 -16.78
N PRO A 64 5.24 -9.02 -17.67
CA PRO A 64 4.43 -9.69 -18.68
C PRO A 64 5.31 -10.01 -19.90
N SER A 65 5.43 -11.28 -20.27
CA SER A 65 5.84 -11.65 -21.63
C SER A 65 4.58 -12.00 -22.42
N PRO A 66 4.34 -11.34 -23.57
CA PRO A 66 3.12 -11.42 -24.33
C PRO A 66 3.00 -12.75 -25.07
N ASP A 67 1.80 -13.31 -24.95
CA ASP A 67 1.21 -14.29 -25.83
C ASP A 67 1.23 -13.73 -27.27
N ALA A 68 2.26 -14.11 -28.02
CA ALA A 68 2.41 -13.83 -29.43
C ALA A 68 2.92 -15.10 -30.12
N THR A 69 2.05 -16.11 -30.20
CA THR A 69 2.16 -17.18 -31.20
C THR A 69 0.75 -17.60 -31.62
N ALA A 70 0.38 -17.09 -32.79
CA ALA A 70 -0.43 -17.74 -33.82
C ALA A 70 -1.52 -18.73 -33.35
N ALA A 71 -2.80 -18.31 -33.46
CA ALA A 71 -3.85 -19.10 -34.14
C ALA A 71 -5.26 -18.55 -33.89
N LYS A 72 -5.62 -17.40 -34.48
CA LYS A 72 -7.01 -17.18 -34.91
C LYS A 72 -7.10 -15.94 -35.79
N ARG A 73 -7.06 -16.12 -37.11
CA ARG A 73 -7.75 -15.31 -38.14
C ARG A 73 -7.14 -15.63 -39.49
N GLU A 74 -7.63 -16.70 -40.10
CA GLU A 74 -7.83 -16.71 -41.54
C GLU A 74 -9.24 -17.24 -41.82
N THR A 75 -9.93 -16.46 -42.62
CA THR A 75 -11.30 -16.62 -43.08
C THR A 75 -11.33 -17.62 -44.22
N THR A 76 -12.40 -18.42 -44.27
CA THR A 76 -13.12 -18.76 -45.50
C THR A 76 -12.26 -19.06 -46.74
N SER A 77 -11.99 -20.33 -47.00
CA SER A 77 -12.12 -20.85 -48.36
C SER A 77 -12.29 -22.37 -48.37
N VAL A 78 -13.45 -22.80 -48.87
CA VAL A 78 -13.72 -24.04 -49.63
C VAL A 78 -13.53 -25.44 -49.01
N HIS A 79 -14.40 -26.33 -49.50
CA HIS A 79 -14.29 -27.79 -49.60
C HIS A 79 -15.09 -28.60 -48.56
N SER A 80 -16.36 -28.91 -48.81
CA SER A 80 -16.88 -29.92 -49.77
C SER A 80 -16.69 -31.35 -49.26
N GLN A 81 -17.83 -31.92 -48.84
CA GLN A 81 -18.33 -33.27 -49.12
C GLN A 81 -17.35 -34.46 -49.10
N GLY A 82 -17.63 -35.39 -48.18
CA GLY A 82 -17.18 -36.77 -48.14
C GLY A 82 -17.95 -37.51 -47.06
#